data_AF-A0A7X1AUR0-F1
#
_entry.id   AF-A0A7X1AUR0-F1
#
_cell.length_a   1.000
_cell.length_b   1.000
_cell.length_c   1.000
_cell.angle_alpha   90.00
_cell.angle_beta   90.00
_cell.angle_gamma   90.00
#
_symmetry.space_group_name_H-M   'P 1'
#
loop_
_entity.id
_entity.type
_entity.pdbx_description
1 polymer ?
#
loop_
_entity_poly.entity_id
_entity_poly.type
_entity_poly.pdbx_seq_one_letter_code
_entity_poly.pdbx_strand_id
1 'polypeptide(L)'
;MKSFINNPEDAVNESIEGLLTNPLLTKLDSFPEIRVVLRKEIDPQKVAIVSGGGSGHEPMHAGFVGKGMLTAAVCGDIFASPSVDAVLAAILAVSGEAGTLLVVKNYTGDRLNFGLAAEQARALGHRVEMVIVGDDIALGEDTAQRGLAGTLFVHKVAGKLAEEGKSLEDVTEAAKGVANDAISIGLSLTEGQKYQNPEKSRLSQSEAELGLGIHGEPGAQVIQMEKARSLVEQAVKELNKYLPKKSGEFALLFNNLGSVTPLEMNLLVHCFDQTDLSSKVKYLIGPTAMTTSLNMNGFSLSLLPLDSETEEALLETTETPEWRIRPYSQPTSIQSPQLPETLQFEASNDDQTKRVVQEIASLLIEIEGEMNDLDEKVGDGDAGSTFSGAGQRFKNLSEKLPYASPPELLTTIGRVLSRESGGSSGVLLSLLFTKSGSQMKEGANLGEALKQGLDRMKSFGGAEQGDRTMIDAMEPAFEALAAGKSLQEAAEAARKGADQTREITETSAGRSSYLSESNLKGIPDPGAEMVARVFEKLAGLDL
;
A
#
# COMPACT_ATOMS: atom_id res chain seq x y z
N MET A 1 5.49 -0.92 -19.50
CA MET A 1 5.11 -1.59 -18.23
C MET A 1 4.73 -3.04 -18.52
N LYS A 2 4.68 -3.94 -17.53
CA LYS A 2 4.28 -5.35 -17.70
C LYS A 2 2.87 -5.57 -17.12
N SER A 3 2.11 -6.51 -17.67
CA SER A 3 0.76 -6.86 -17.22
C SER A 3 0.58 -8.38 -17.11
N PHE A 4 -0.26 -8.83 -16.17
CA PHE A 4 -0.65 -10.25 -16.05
C PHE A 4 -1.82 -10.54 -16.97
N ILE A 5 -1.53 -10.94 -18.22
CA ILE A 5 -2.53 -11.26 -19.24
C ILE A 5 -2.03 -12.44 -20.08
N ASN A 6 -2.95 -13.21 -20.65
CA ASN A 6 -2.64 -14.17 -21.70
C ASN A 6 -2.57 -13.44 -23.05
N ASN A 7 -3.74 -13.22 -23.66
CA ASN A 7 -3.89 -12.41 -24.88
C ASN A 7 -4.66 -11.12 -24.55
N PRO A 8 -4.25 -9.95 -25.09
CA PRO A 8 -4.97 -8.70 -24.83
C PRO A 8 -6.44 -8.68 -25.29
N GLU A 9 -6.77 -9.41 -26.36
CA GLU A 9 -8.14 -9.48 -26.91
C GLU A 9 -9.08 -10.31 -26.02
N ASP A 10 -8.54 -11.28 -25.28
CA ASP A 10 -9.30 -12.16 -24.40
C ASP A 10 -9.41 -11.60 -22.97
N ALA A 11 -8.63 -10.56 -22.63
CA ALA A 11 -8.45 -10.10 -21.25
C ALA A 11 -9.77 -9.76 -20.52
N VAL A 12 -10.73 -9.13 -21.21
CA VAL A 12 -12.04 -8.81 -20.63
C VAL A 12 -12.85 -10.09 -20.38
N ASN A 13 -12.86 -11.02 -21.32
CA ASN A 13 -13.58 -12.29 -21.19
C ASN A 13 -13.01 -13.13 -20.03
N GLU A 14 -11.69 -13.30 -19.98
CA GLU A 14 -11.01 -14.05 -18.92
C GLU A 14 -11.20 -13.39 -17.54
N SER A 15 -11.18 -12.06 -17.48
CA SER A 15 -11.49 -11.32 -16.25
C SER A 15 -12.92 -11.58 -15.76
N ILE A 16 -13.90 -11.59 -16.67
CA ILE A 16 -15.29 -11.93 -16.35
C ILE A 16 -15.40 -13.37 -15.84
N GLU A 17 -14.75 -14.35 -16.47
CA GLU A 17 -14.74 -15.74 -15.96
C GLU A 17 -14.21 -15.83 -14.53
N GLY A 18 -13.16 -15.06 -14.20
CA GLY A 18 -12.66 -14.94 -12.83
C GLY A 18 -13.70 -14.37 -11.87
N LEU A 19 -14.39 -13.29 -12.26
CA LEU A 19 -15.45 -12.67 -11.47
C LEU A 19 -16.65 -13.63 -11.24
N LEU A 20 -17.02 -14.42 -12.25
CA LEU A 20 -18.13 -15.38 -12.19
C LEU A 20 -17.89 -16.58 -11.27
N THR A 21 -16.69 -16.70 -10.69
CA THR A 21 -16.46 -17.63 -9.56
C THR A 21 -17.26 -17.24 -8.32
N ASN A 22 -17.73 -15.98 -8.23
CA ASN A 22 -18.73 -15.58 -7.24
C ASN A 22 -20.06 -16.31 -7.49
N PRO A 23 -20.56 -17.11 -6.52
CA PRO A 23 -21.76 -17.92 -6.72
C PRO A 23 -23.05 -17.11 -6.92
N LEU A 24 -23.06 -15.81 -6.63
CA LEU A 24 -24.21 -14.93 -6.84
C LEU A 24 -24.30 -14.36 -8.26
N LEU A 25 -23.25 -14.50 -9.07
CA LEU A 25 -23.16 -13.91 -10.40
C LEU A 25 -23.28 -14.96 -11.52
N THR A 26 -23.81 -14.53 -12.66
CA THR A 26 -23.84 -15.31 -13.90
C THR A 26 -23.67 -14.38 -15.10
N LYS A 27 -23.61 -14.94 -16.31
CA LYS A 27 -23.53 -14.18 -17.55
C LYS A 27 -24.60 -14.61 -18.53
N LEU A 28 -24.90 -13.77 -19.51
CA LEU A 28 -25.68 -14.19 -20.66
C LEU A 28 -24.86 -15.18 -21.50
N ASP A 29 -25.43 -16.36 -21.76
CA ASP A 29 -24.88 -17.33 -22.70
C ASP A 29 -25.21 -16.89 -24.13
N SER A 30 -24.42 -15.93 -24.62
CA SER A 30 -24.55 -15.30 -25.92
C SER A 30 -23.21 -15.34 -26.68
N PHE A 31 -23.20 -14.84 -27.91
CA PHE A 31 -21.97 -14.72 -28.72
C PHE A 31 -20.82 -14.08 -27.92
N PRO A 32 -19.54 -14.43 -28.21
CA PRO A 32 -18.37 -13.95 -27.46
C PRO A 32 -18.25 -12.42 -27.34
N GLU A 33 -18.81 -11.68 -28.29
CA GLU A 33 -18.86 -10.22 -28.28
C GLU A 33 -19.88 -9.60 -27.30
N ILE A 34 -20.88 -10.36 -26.83
CA ILE A 34 -21.87 -9.87 -25.85
C ILE A 34 -21.44 -10.31 -24.46
N ARG A 35 -20.93 -9.34 -23.68
CA ARG A 35 -20.43 -9.56 -22.33
C ARG A 35 -21.33 -8.86 -21.32
N VAL A 36 -22.22 -9.64 -20.71
CA VAL A 36 -23.16 -9.14 -19.71
C VAL A 36 -23.02 -9.99 -18.45
N VAL A 37 -22.69 -9.35 -17.34
CA VAL A 37 -22.69 -9.96 -16.01
C VAL A 37 -23.99 -9.58 -15.31
N LEU A 38 -24.69 -10.55 -14.74
CA LEU A 38 -25.96 -10.35 -14.03
C LEU A 38 -25.99 -11.15 -12.72
N ARG A 39 -26.83 -10.71 -11.78
CA ARG A 39 -27.13 -11.51 -10.59
C ARG A 39 -27.91 -12.76 -10.98
N LYS A 40 -27.68 -13.89 -10.30
CA LYS A 40 -28.41 -15.15 -10.57
C LYS A 40 -29.89 -15.07 -10.20
N GLU A 41 -30.20 -14.41 -9.08
CA GLU A 41 -31.57 -14.26 -8.60
C GLU A 41 -32.10 -12.89 -9.00
N ILE A 42 -33.04 -12.87 -9.96
CA ILE A 42 -33.70 -11.65 -10.43
C ILE A 42 -35.19 -11.75 -10.09
N ASP A 43 -35.69 -10.76 -9.36
CA ASP A 43 -37.12 -10.57 -9.12
C ASP A 43 -37.71 -9.67 -10.21
N PRO A 44 -38.57 -10.20 -11.11
CA PRO A 44 -39.14 -9.42 -12.22
C PRO A 44 -40.20 -8.40 -11.76
N GLN A 45 -40.61 -8.43 -10.49
CA GLN A 45 -41.54 -7.44 -9.92
C GLN A 45 -40.83 -6.16 -9.46
N LYS A 46 -39.49 -6.16 -9.44
CA LYS A 46 -38.68 -5.01 -9.05
C LYS A 46 -38.07 -4.35 -10.28
N VAL A 47 -37.81 -3.05 -10.17
CA VAL A 47 -37.10 -2.30 -11.21
C VAL A 47 -35.70 -2.89 -11.38
N ALA A 48 -35.33 -3.25 -12.60
CA ALA A 48 -33.98 -3.70 -12.89
C ALA A 48 -33.04 -2.49 -13.06
N ILE A 49 -31.88 -2.53 -12.40
CA ILE A 49 -30.85 -1.49 -12.54
C ILE A 49 -29.73 -2.02 -13.42
N VAL A 50 -29.53 -1.42 -14.58
CA VAL A 50 -28.50 -1.82 -15.55
C VAL A 50 -27.52 -0.67 -15.74
N SER A 51 -26.23 -0.99 -15.70
CA SER A 51 -25.15 -0.05 -16.00
C SER A 51 -24.15 -0.72 -16.94
N GLY A 52 -23.10 -0.01 -17.32
CA GLY A 52 -22.02 -0.57 -18.12
C GLY A 52 -21.12 0.49 -18.74
N GLY A 53 -20.38 0.06 -19.76
CA GLY A 53 -19.43 0.88 -20.49
C GLY A 53 -18.19 0.07 -20.87
N GLY A 54 -17.14 0.76 -21.30
CA GLY A 54 -15.85 0.12 -21.53
C GLY A 54 -15.28 -0.52 -20.27
N SER A 55 -14.54 -1.62 -20.47
CA SER A 55 -13.83 -2.32 -19.40
C SER A 55 -12.52 -1.60 -19.04
N GLY A 56 -11.87 -2.01 -17.95
CA GLY A 56 -10.65 -1.37 -17.43
C GLY A 56 -10.89 -0.41 -16.26
N HIS A 57 -12.09 -0.46 -15.67
CA HIS A 57 -12.47 0.33 -14.49
C HIS A 57 -12.82 -0.54 -13.28
N GLU A 58 -12.47 -1.82 -13.34
CA GLU A 58 -12.84 -2.81 -12.35
C GLU A 58 -12.41 -2.36 -10.93
N PRO A 59 -13.26 -2.55 -9.89
CA PRO A 59 -14.49 -3.35 -9.91
C PRO A 59 -15.71 -2.72 -10.58
N MET A 60 -15.66 -1.43 -10.97
CA MET A 60 -16.77 -0.81 -11.69
C MET A 60 -16.89 -1.38 -13.12
N HIS A 61 -18.04 -1.85 -13.60
CA HIS A 61 -19.34 -1.94 -12.93
C HIS A 61 -19.66 -3.34 -12.39
N ALA A 62 -19.08 -4.38 -12.97
CA ALA A 62 -19.50 -5.77 -12.75
C ALA A 62 -19.32 -6.26 -11.30
N GLY A 63 -18.35 -5.72 -10.55
CA GLY A 63 -18.20 -5.98 -9.11
C GLY A 63 -19.33 -5.38 -8.25
N PHE A 64 -20.10 -4.44 -8.79
CA PHE A 64 -21.27 -3.86 -8.11
C PHE A 64 -22.60 -4.47 -8.58
N VAL A 65 -22.57 -5.61 -9.26
CA VAL A 65 -23.75 -6.43 -9.54
C VAL A 65 -24.08 -7.27 -8.32
N GLY A 66 -25.30 -7.12 -7.80
CA GLY A 66 -25.75 -7.80 -6.60
C GLY A 66 -26.95 -7.11 -5.96
N LYS A 67 -27.60 -7.80 -5.02
CA LYS A 67 -28.74 -7.26 -4.28
C LYS A 67 -28.38 -5.92 -3.61
N GLY A 68 -29.24 -4.93 -3.80
CA GLY A 68 -29.07 -3.57 -3.27
C GLY A 68 -28.23 -2.63 -4.15
N MET A 69 -27.72 -3.09 -5.30
CA MET A 69 -27.02 -2.27 -6.30
C MET A 69 -27.47 -2.63 -7.73
N LEU A 70 -26.57 -3.08 -8.61
CA LEU A 70 -26.89 -3.36 -10.01
C LEU A 70 -27.53 -4.74 -10.17
N THR A 71 -28.52 -4.83 -11.06
CA THR A 71 -29.07 -6.10 -11.55
C THR A 71 -28.15 -6.71 -12.60
N ALA A 72 -27.61 -5.89 -13.51
CA ALA A 72 -26.64 -6.32 -14.52
C ALA A 72 -25.65 -5.20 -14.90
N ALA A 73 -24.49 -5.61 -15.39
CA ALA A 73 -23.45 -4.77 -15.96
C ALA A 73 -23.10 -5.23 -17.38
N VAL A 74 -23.12 -4.31 -18.33
CA VAL A 74 -22.75 -4.54 -19.74
C VAL A 74 -21.30 -4.10 -19.96
N CYS A 75 -20.43 -5.05 -20.29
CA CYS A 75 -18.99 -4.85 -20.40
C CYS A 75 -18.56 -4.73 -21.87
N GLY A 76 -18.03 -3.57 -22.26
CA GLY A 76 -17.40 -3.38 -23.57
C GLY A 76 -15.94 -3.87 -23.59
N ASP A 77 -15.23 -3.57 -24.67
CA ASP A 77 -13.77 -3.71 -24.68
C ASP A 77 -13.10 -2.65 -23.78
N ILE A 78 -11.79 -2.77 -23.59
CA ILE A 78 -11.02 -1.84 -22.75
C ILE A 78 -11.20 -0.40 -23.26
N PHE A 79 -11.79 0.46 -22.42
CA PHE A 79 -12.11 1.86 -22.71
C PHE A 79 -12.99 2.10 -23.95
N ALA A 80 -13.77 1.10 -24.38
CA ALA A 80 -14.71 1.21 -25.50
C ALA A 80 -16.12 0.77 -25.09
N SER A 81 -17.12 1.62 -25.36
CA SER A 81 -18.53 1.35 -25.06
C SER A 81 -19.00 0.00 -25.61
N PRO A 82 -19.83 -0.77 -24.89
CA PRO A 82 -20.44 -1.99 -25.40
C PRO A 82 -21.35 -1.69 -26.59
N SER A 83 -21.61 -2.70 -27.42
CA SER A 83 -22.51 -2.57 -28.57
C SER A 83 -23.97 -2.37 -28.14
N VAL A 84 -24.77 -1.81 -29.05
CA VAL A 84 -26.22 -1.65 -28.89
C VAL A 84 -26.89 -2.99 -28.57
N ASP A 85 -26.53 -4.05 -29.31
CA ASP A 85 -27.10 -5.39 -29.14
C ASP A 85 -26.76 -5.99 -27.77
N ALA A 86 -25.56 -5.73 -27.23
CA ALA A 86 -25.20 -6.19 -25.90
C ALA A 86 -26.04 -5.51 -24.81
N VAL A 87 -26.27 -4.19 -24.94
CA VAL A 87 -27.13 -3.45 -24.00
C VAL A 87 -28.58 -3.89 -24.13
N LEU A 88 -29.09 -4.05 -25.34
CA LEU A 88 -30.45 -4.55 -25.59
C LEU A 88 -30.62 -5.95 -24.99
N ALA A 89 -29.67 -6.87 -25.22
CA ALA A 89 -29.70 -8.21 -24.65
C ALA A 89 -29.77 -8.19 -23.12
N ALA A 90 -29.00 -7.31 -22.47
CA ALA A 90 -29.07 -7.13 -21.03
C ALA A 90 -30.46 -6.65 -20.58
N ILE A 91 -31.04 -5.64 -21.24
CA ILE A 91 -32.39 -5.14 -20.92
C ILE A 91 -33.41 -6.28 -21.05
N LEU A 92 -33.43 -6.98 -22.18
CA LEU A 92 -34.39 -8.06 -22.43
C LEU A 92 -34.24 -9.22 -21.43
N ALA A 93 -33.04 -9.48 -20.94
CA ALA A 93 -32.79 -10.56 -19.99
C ALA A 93 -33.26 -10.24 -18.56
N VAL A 94 -33.30 -8.96 -18.17
CA VAL A 94 -33.57 -8.56 -16.77
C VAL A 94 -34.87 -7.78 -16.58
N SER A 95 -35.46 -7.26 -17.65
CA SER A 95 -36.64 -6.40 -17.59
C SER A 95 -37.92 -7.19 -17.34
N GLY A 96 -38.61 -6.90 -16.22
CA GLY A 96 -39.98 -7.34 -15.96
C GLY A 96 -41.00 -6.21 -16.14
N GLU A 97 -42.23 -6.40 -15.64
CA GLU A 97 -43.30 -5.37 -15.74
C GLU A 97 -42.97 -4.06 -15.00
N ALA A 98 -42.13 -4.14 -13.97
CA ALA A 98 -41.62 -2.98 -13.24
C ALA A 98 -40.68 -2.09 -14.07
N GLY A 99 -40.12 -2.61 -15.15
CA GLY A 99 -39.24 -1.89 -16.07
C GLY A 99 -37.76 -1.87 -15.64
N THR A 100 -36.97 -1.09 -16.38
CA THR A 100 -35.51 -1.05 -16.26
C THR A 100 -35.01 0.40 -16.21
N LEU A 101 -34.14 0.71 -15.26
CA LEU A 101 -33.36 1.95 -15.25
C LEU A 101 -31.95 1.67 -15.79
N LEU A 102 -31.55 2.42 -16.82
CA LEU A 102 -30.18 2.49 -17.31
C LEU A 102 -29.42 3.62 -16.60
N VAL A 103 -28.32 3.30 -15.92
CA VAL A 103 -27.40 4.29 -15.34
C VAL A 103 -26.16 4.36 -16.23
N VAL A 104 -25.94 5.51 -16.87
CA VAL A 104 -24.97 5.66 -17.96
C VAL A 104 -23.99 6.79 -17.65
N LYS A 105 -22.69 6.50 -17.68
CA LYS A 105 -21.65 7.53 -17.52
C LYS A 105 -21.68 8.46 -18.73
N ASN A 106 -21.42 9.77 -18.55
CA ASN A 106 -21.52 10.75 -19.63
C ASN A 106 -20.33 10.70 -20.61
N TYR A 107 -20.26 9.63 -21.39
CA TYR A 107 -19.38 9.46 -22.54
C TYR A 107 -20.22 9.29 -23.80
N THR A 108 -19.79 9.89 -24.91
CA THR A 108 -20.55 9.88 -26.17
C THR A 108 -20.90 8.46 -26.63
N GLY A 109 -19.91 7.55 -26.60
CA GLY A 109 -20.13 6.14 -26.99
C GLY A 109 -21.14 5.43 -26.11
N ASP A 110 -21.06 5.63 -24.78
CA ASP A 110 -22.00 5.04 -23.83
C ASP A 110 -23.41 5.59 -24.05
N ARG A 111 -23.56 6.92 -24.15
CA ARG A 111 -24.85 7.60 -24.37
C ARG A 111 -25.56 7.16 -25.64
N LEU A 112 -24.82 7.06 -26.75
CA LEU A 112 -25.40 6.69 -28.04
C LEU A 112 -25.82 5.21 -28.04
N ASN A 113 -24.95 4.30 -27.56
CA ASN A 113 -25.24 2.86 -27.60
C ASN A 113 -26.37 2.49 -26.63
N PHE A 114 -26.33 2.98 -25.38
CA PHE A 114 -27.39 2.73 -24.41
C PHE A 114 -28.70 3.42 -24.79
N GLY A 115 -28.64 4.65 -25.33
CA GLY A 115 -29.81 5.38 -25.79
C GLY A 115 -30.53 4.65 -26.93
N LEU A 116 -29.80 4.17 -27.94
CA LEU A 116 -30.40 3.41 -29.04
C LEU A 116 -30.96 2.06 -28.57
N ALA A 117 -30.27 1.37 -27.66
CA ALA A 117 -30.79 0.13 -27.06
C ALA A 117 -32.07 0.37 -26.25
N ALA A 118 -32.16 1.49 -25.51
CA ALA A 118 -33.38 1.87 -24.80
C ALA A 118 -34.56 2.13 -25.76
N GLU A 119 -34.34 2.85 -26.86
CA GLU A 119 -35.35 3.07 -27.89
C GLU A 119 -35.83 1.74 -28.52
N GLN A 120 -34.90 0.83 -28.82
CA GLN A 120 -35.25 -0.49 -29.34
C GLN A 120 -36.03 -1.34 -28.32
N ALA A 121 -35.64 -1.34 -27.05
CA ALA A 121 -36.36 -2.03 -25.99
C ALA A 121 -37.78 -1.47 -25.78
N ARG A 122 -37.95 -0.13 -25.82
CA ARG A 122 -39.26 0.53 -25.78
C ARG A 122 -40.14 0.14 -26.96
N ALA A 123 -39.57 0.06 -28.16
CA ALA A 123 -40.29 -0.42 -29.35
C ALA A 123 -40.75 -1.89 -29.24
N LEU A 124 -40.04 -2.70 -28.45
CA LEU A 124 -40.41 -4.08 -28.10
C LEU A 124 -41.39 -4.17 -26.92
N GLY A 125 -41.82 -3.04 -26.35
CA GLY A 125 -42.82 -2.97 -25.27
C GLY A 125 -42.25 -2.95 -23.85
N HIS A 126 -40.93 -2.86 -23.68
CA HIS A 126 -40.32 -2.75 -22.36
C HIS A 126 -40.35 -1.30 -21.84
N ARG A 127 -40.61 -1.14 -20.54
CA ARG A 127 -40.48 0.15 -19.86
C ARG A 127 -39.02 0.38 -19.50
N VAL A 128 -38.42 1.41 -20.09
CA VAL A 128 -37.00 1.74 -19.87
C VAL A 128 -36.84 3.23 -19.63
N GLU A 129 -36.14 3.60 -18.56
CA GLU A 129 -35.67 4.95 -18.27
C GLU A 129 -34.14 5.00 -18.32
N MET A 130 -33.58 6.19 -18.53
CA MET A 130 -32.13 6.39 -18.58
C MET A 130 -31.71 7.62 -17.79
N VAL A 131 -30.68 7.46 -16.97
CA VAL A 131 -30.01 8.53 -16.22
C VAL A 131 -28.56 8.63 -16.67
N ILE A 132 -28.15 9.84 -17.02
CA ILE A 132 -26.78 10.16 -17.40
C ILE A 132 -26.07 10.74 -16.16
N VAL A 133 -24.92 10.20 -15.82
CA VAL A 133 -24.10 10.69 -14.70
C VAL A 133 -22.91 11.48 -15.24
N GLY A 134 -22.80 12.74 -14.83
CA GLY A 134 -21.74 13.67 -15.21
C GLY A 134 -21.21 14.39 -13.98
N ASP A 135 -20.52 13.66 -13.10
CA ASP A 135 -20.03 14.16 -11.80
C ASP A 135 -18.67 14.85 -11.89
N ASP A 136 -17.95 14.78 -13.01
CA ASP A 136 -16.60 15.36 -13.13
C ASP A 136 -16.60 16.89 -13.24
N ILE A 137 -16.08 17.56 -12.22
CA ILE A 137 -15.99 19.03 -12.18
C ILE A 137 -14.78 19.60 -12.94
N ALA A 138 -13.87 18.76 -13.42
CA ALA A 138 -12.62 19.22 -14.06
C ALA A 138 -12.84 20.10 -15.30
N LEU A 139 -13.90 19.83 -16.07
CA LEU A 139 -14.19 20.55 -17.32
C LEU A 139 -15.08 21.79 -17.13
N GLY A 140 -15.50 22.09 -15.89
CA GLY A 140 -16.49 23.12 -15.58
C GLY A 140 -17.92 22.79 -16.02
N GLU A 141 -18.84 23.73 -15.79
CA GLU A 141 -20.29 23.54 -16.07
C GLU A 141 -20.67 23.86 -17.53
N ASP A 142 -19.83 24.60 -18.26
CA ASP A 142 -20.09 24.99 -19.65
C ASP A 142 -19.87 23.84 -20.65
N THR A 143 -19.20 22.77 -20.20
CA THR A 143 -18.90 21.58 -21.00
C THR A 143 -19.65 20.38 -20.41
N ALA A 144 -20.03 19.42 -21.26
CA ALA A 144 -20.60 18.17 -20.78
C ALA A 144 -19.60 17.43 -19.86
N GLN A 145 -19.91 17.39 -18.57
CA GLN A 145 -19.07 16.77 -17.53
C GLN A 145 -19.01 15.25 -17.69
N ARG A 146 -17.82 14.67 -17.56
CA ARG A 146 -17.60 13.20 -17.65
C ARG A 146 -18.25 12.49 -16.45
N GLY A 147 -18.61 11.22 -16.62
CA GLY A 147 -19.08 10.37 -15.52
C GLY A 147 -17.93 9.55 -14.93
N LEU A 148 -17.62 9.76 -13.64
CA LEU A 148 -16.53 9.12 -12.91
C LEU A 148 -17.06 8.28 -11.73
N ALA A 149 -16.34 8.27 -10.61
CA ALA A 149 -16.60 7.41 -9.47
C ALA A 149 -17.87 7.79 -8.68
N GLY A 150 -18.39 9.01 -8.83
CA GLY A 150 -19.68 9.42 -8.26
C GLY A 150 -20.86 8.63 -8.83
N THR A 151 -20.70 8.00 -9.99
CA THR A 151 -21.66 7.02 -10.54
C THR A 151 -22.03 5.92 -9.54
N LEU A 152 -21.11 5.51 -8.66
CA LEU A 152 -21.40 4.48 -7.66
C LEU A 152 -22.43 4.91 -6.60
N PHE A 153 -22.55 6.22 -6.32
CA PHE A 153 -23.63 6.73 -5.48
C PHE A 153 -25.00 6.51 -6.13
N VAL A 154 -25.09 6.73 -7.44
CA VAL A 154 -26.33 6.50 -8.20
C VAL A 154 -26.70 5.03 -8.19
N HIS A 155 -25.73 4.13 -8.41
CA HIS A 155 -25.95 2.68 -8.30
C HIS A 155 -26.49 2.28 -6.94
N LYS A 156 -25.92 2.84 -5.86
CA LYS A 156 -26.29 2.50 -4.49
C LYS A 156 -27.71 2.95 -4.15
N VAL A 157 -28.06 4.20 -4.47
CA VAL A 157 -29.40 4.74 -4.17
C VAL A 157 -30.46 4.08 -5.04
N ALA A 158 -30.21 3.96 -6.36
CA ALA A 158 -31.14 3.30 -7.26
C ALA A 158 -31.37 1.83 -6.89
N GLY A 159 -30.29 1.11 -6.57
CA GLY A 159 -30.36 -0.29 -6.14
C GLY A 159 -31.15 -0.48 -4.85
N LYS A 160 -30.94 0.37 -3.83
CA LYS A 160 -31.73 0.32 -2.59
C LYS A 160 -33.22 0.53 -2.85
N LEU A 161 -33.59 1.57 -3.61
CA LEU A 161 -34.99 1.87 -3.89
C LEU A 161 -35.65 0.80 -4.76
N ALA A 162 -34.92 0.22 -5.71
CA ALA A 162 -35.40 -0.92 -6.48
C ALA A 162 -35.65 -2.16 -5.60
N GLU A 163 -34.78 -2.44 -4.62
CA GLU A 163 -34.98 -3.54 -3.68
C GLU A 163 -36.19 -3.34 -2.76
N GLU A 164 -36.55 -2.10 -2.45
CA GLU A 164 -37.78 -1.74 -1.74
C GLU A 164 -39.05 -1.84 -2.60
N GLY A 165 -38.92 -2.13 -3.90
CA GLY A 165 -40.05 -2.23 -4.83
C GLY A 165 -40.64 -0.88 -5.21
N LYS A 166 -39.86 0.20 -5.17
CA LYS A 166 -40.28 1.52 -5.67
C LYS A 166 -40.53 1.49 -7.17
N SER A 167 -41.36 2.42 -7.66
CA SER A 167 -41.68 2.51 -9.09
C SER A 167 -40.47 2.94 -9.92
N LEU A 168 -40.46 2.62 -11.22
CA LEU A 168 -39.41 3.06 -12.14
C LEU A 168 -39.25 4.59 -12.13
N GLU A 169 -40.36 5.31 -12.03
CA GLU A 169 -40.40 6.77 -11.94
C GLU A 169 -39.69 7.28 -10.68
N ASP A 170 -40.02 6.75 -9.50
CA ASP A 170 -39.42 7.16 -8.23
C ASP A 170 -37.92 6.84 -8.20
N VAL A 171 -37.53 5.65 -8.66
CA VAL A 171 -36.12 5.23 -8.74
C VAL A 171 -35.35 6.13 -9.70
N THR A 172 -35.96 6.49 -10.84
CA THR A 172 -35.36 7.39 -11.83
C THR A 172 -35.20 8.81 -11.29
N GLU A 173 -36.19 9.34 -10.58
CA GLU A 173 -36.12 10.68 -9.97
C GLU A 173 -35.01 10.75 -8.92
N ALA A 174 -34.94 9.78 -8.01
CA ALA A 174 -33.89 9.73 -7.00
C ALA A 174 -32.49 9.58 -7.64
N ALA A 175 -32.36 8.70 -8.64
CA ALA A 175 -31.10 8.53 -9.38
C ALA A 175 -30.65 9.82 -10.08
N LYS A 176 -31.58 10.59 -10.68
CA LYS A 176 -31.29 11.92 -11.26
C LYS A 176 -30.86 12.93 -10.20
N GLY A 177 -31.53 12.94 -9.04
CA GLY A 177 -31.15 13.80 -7.92
C GLY A 177 -29.71 13.56 -7.49
N VAL A 178 -29.35 12.30 -7.25
CA VAL A 178 -27.98 11.90 -6.86
C VAL A 178 -26.97 12.22 -7.96
N ALA A 179 -27.31 11.96 -9.24
CA ALA A 179 -26.42 12.26 -10.36
C ALA A 179 -26.14 13.76 -10.53
N ASN A 180 -27.08 14.62 -10.16
CA ASN A 180 -26.92 16.08 -10.21
C ASN A 180 -26.15 16.63 -9.00
N ASP A 181 -26.29 16.00 -7.83
CA ASP A 181 -25.68 16.47 -6.58
C ASP A 181 -24.26 15.91 -6.35
N ALA A 182 -23.91 14.79 -6.99
CA ALA A 182 -22.58 14.18 -6.89
C ALA A 182 -21.55 14.98 -7.69
N ILE A 183 -20.41 15.28 -7.06
CA ILE A 183 -19.27 15.94 -7.71
C ILE A 183 -17.98 15.15 -7.48
N SER A 184 -17.09 15.14 -8.48
CA SER A 184 -15.87 14.35 -8.51
C SER A 184 -14.71 15.10 -9.13
N ILE A 185 -13.50 14.88 -8.61
CA ILE A 185 -12.26 15.26 -9.27
C ILE A 185 -11.18 14.22 -9.08
N GLY A 186 -10.41 13.96 -10.14
CA GLY A 186 -9.23 13.09 -10.12
C GLY A 186 -7.92 13.88 -10.11
N LEU A 187 -6.86 13.28 -9.60
CA LEU A 187 -5.48 13.75 -9.75
C LEU A 187 -4.57 12.54 -9.97
N SER A 188 -3.78 12.57 -11.03
CA SER A 188 -2.93 11.44 -11.42
C SER A 188 -1.49 11.86 -11.68
N LEU A 189 -0.56 10.98 -11.34
CA LEU A 189 0.87 11.09 -11.62
C LEU A 189 1.22 10.50 -12.99
N THR A 190 0.46 9.48 -13.43
CA THR A 190 0.64 8.82 -14.72
C THR A 190 -0.70 8.34 -15.26
N GLU A 191 -0.85 8.28 -16.58
CA GLU A 191 -2.03 7.72 -17.23
C GLU A 191 -2.11 6.18 -17.08
N GLY A 192 -3.32 5.63 -17.21
CA GLY A 192 -3.55 4.19 -17.33
C GLY A 192 -3.00 3.65 -18.66
N GLN A 193 -2.38 2.48 -18.61
CA GLN A 193 -1.68 1.88 -19.75
C GLN A 193 -2.46 0.68 -20.30
N LYS A 194 -2.89 0.78 -21.56
CA LYS A 194 -3.49 -0.33 -22.30
C LYS A 194 -2.48 -1.47 -22.52
N TYR A 195 -2.98 -2.70 -22.65
CA TYR A 195 -2.15 -3.89 -22.80
C TYR A 195 -1.38 -3.97 -24.13
N GLN A 196 -1.96 -3.43 -25.21
CA GLN A 196 -1.29 -3.34 -26.52
C GLN A 196 -0.74 -1.92 -26.73
N ASN A 197 0.48 -1.84 -27.27
CA ASN A 197 1.15 -0.58 -27.65
C ASN A 197 1.15 0.47 -26.52
N PRO A 198 1.87 0.22 -25.39
CA PRO A 198 1.91 1.17 -24.28
C PRO A 198 2.35 2.53 -24.79
N GLU A 199 1.47 3.52 -24.62
CA GLU A 199 1.72 4.87 -25.06
C GLU A 199 2.80 5.49 -24.17
N LYS A 200 3.66 6.32 -24.76
CA LYS A 200 4.54 7.15 -23.93
C LYS A 200 3.66 8.09 -23.12
N SER A 201 3.83 8.06 -21.80
CA SER A 201 3.22 9.03 -20.87
C SER A 201 3.40 10.45 -21.41
N ARG A 202 2.33 11.25 -21.40
CA ARG A 202 2.42 12.68 -21.69
C ARG A 202 3.04 13.45 -20.52
N LEU A 203 3.00 12.87 -19.32
CA LEU A 203 3.54 13.44 -18.09
C LEU A 203 4.97 12.97 -17.85
N SER A 204 5.85 13.93 -17.56
CA SER A 204 7.21 13.67 -17.07
C SER A 204 7.21 13.34 -15.56
N GLN A 205 8.36 12.90 -15.03
CA GLN A 205 8.51 12.65 -13.58
C GLN A 205 8.30 13.90 -12.71
N SER A 206 8.37 15.09 -13.29
CA SER A 206 8.15 16.37 -12.61
C SER A 206 6.73 16.90 -12.75
N GLU A 207 5.82 16.15 -13.38
CA GLU A 207 4.45 16.58 -13.67
C GLU A 207 3.43 15.65 -13.03
N ALA A 208 2.26 16.21 -12.72
CA ALA A 208 1.04 15.50 -12.41
C ALA A 208 -0.10 16.16 -13.18
N GLU A 209 -1.27 15.53 -13.25
CA GLU A 209 -2.41 16.06 -14.00
C GLU A 209 -3.68 16.03 -13.15
N LEU A 210 -4.26 17.22 -12.97
CA LEU A 210 -5.51 17.44 -12.30
C LEU A 210 -6.66 17.28 -13.30
N GLY A 211 -7.63 16.45 -12.93
CA GLY A 211 -8.79 16.12 -13.74
C GLY A 211 -8.49 15.16 -14.90
N LEU A 212 -7.40 14.39 -14.87
CA LEU A 212 -7.15 13.36 -15.87
C LEU A 212 -8.34 12.39 -15.95
N GLY A 213 -8.85 12.13 -17.16
CA GLY A 213 -10.01 11.27 -17.38
C GLY A 213 -9.69 9.78 -17.18
N ILE A 214 -10.71 8.98 -16.84
CA ILE A 214 -10.54 7.55 -16.58
C ILE A 214 -10.20 6.71 -17.82
N HIS A 215 -10.23 7.27 -19.03
CA HIS A 215 -9.70 6.59 -20.23
C HIS A 215 -8.37 7.19 -20.71
N GLY A 216 -7.73 8.04 -19.89
CA GLY A 216 -6.50 8.76 -20.22
C GLY A 216 -6.72 10.07 -20.98
N GLU A 217 -7.96 10.56 -21.06
CA GLU A 217 -8.24 11.85 -21.70
C GLU A 217 -7.59 13.00 -20.93
N PRO A 218 -7.07 14.03 -21.62
CA PRO A 218 -6.48 15.20 -20.98
C PRO A 218 -7.40 15.78 -19.89
N GLY A 219 -6.77 16.19 -18.80
CA GLY A 219 -7.43 16.82 -17.68
C GLY A 219 -7.60 18.32 -17.82
N ALA A 220 -8.00 18.94 -16.72
CA ALA A 220 -8.15 20.38 -16.63
C ALA A 220 -6.79 21.09 -16.71
N GLN A 221 -5.78 20.51 -16.04
CA GLN A 221 -4.49 21.16 -15.88
C GLN A 221 -3.36 20.16 -15.61
N VAL A 222 -2.25 20.31 -16.34
CA VAL A 222 -0.96 19.74 -15.97
C VAL A 222 -0.31 20.64 -14.92
N ILE A 223 0.06 20.07 -13.79
CA ILE A 223 0.62 20.74 -12.62
C ILE A 223 2.01 20.18 -12.29
N GLN A 224 2.78 20.93 -11.51
CA GLN A 224 4.07 20.47 -11.02
C GLN A 224 3.88 19.33 -10.01
N MET A 225 4.72 18.30 -10.09
CA MET A 225 4.79 17.26 -9.08
C MET A 225 5.24 17.86 -7.74
N GLU A 226 4.45 17.63 -6.69
CA GLU A 226 4.66 18.18 -5.35
C GLU A 226 4.48 17.09 -4.27
N LYS A 227 4.60 17.49 -3.00
CA LYS A 227 4.28 16.62 -1.86
C LYS A 227 2.79 16.26 -1.90
N ALA A 228 2.46 15.05 -1.46
CA ALA A 228 1.09 14.53 -1.41
C ALA A 228 0.08 15.50 -0.76
N ARG A 229 0.48 16.19 0.32
CA ARG A 229 -0.34 17.21 0.97
C ARG A 229 -0.77 18.32 0.01
N SER A 230 0.17 18.91 -0.73
CA SER A 230 -0.13 19.96 -1.70
C SER A 230 -1.04 19.47 -2.83
N LEU A 231 -0.83 18.25 -3.31
CA LEU A 231 -1.63 17.67 -4.38
C LEU A 231 -3.08 17.43 -3.93
N VAL A 232 -3.29 16.91 -2.71
CA VAL A 232 -4.61 16.77 -2.12
C VAL A 232 -5.27 18.12 -1.87
N GLU A 233 -4.53 19.11 -1.35
CA GLU A 233 -5.03 20.49 -1.16
C GLU A 233 -5.49 21.12 -2.48
N GLN A 234 -4.78 20.87 -3.60
CA GLN A 234 -5.20 21.34 -4.93
C GLN A 234 -6.51 20.68 -5.39
N ALA A 235 -6.66 19.36 -5.24
CA ALA A 235 -7.90 18.67 -5.58
C ALA A 235 -9.10 19.15 -4.73
N VAL A 236 -8.90 19.31 -3.41
CA VAL A 236 -9.92 19.83 -2.49
C VAL A 236 -10.28 21.28 -2.79
N LYS A 237 -9.29 22.11 -3.15
CA LYS A 237 -9.53 23.50 -3.55
C LYS A 237 -10.46 23.60 -4.76
N GLU A 238 -10.30 22.73 -5.75
CA GLU A 238 -11.22 22.68 -6.89
C GLU A 238 -12.60 22.19 -6.48
N LEU A 239 -12.71 21.11 -5.69
CA LEU A 239 -14.01 20.64 -5.16
C LEU A 239 -14.77 21.74 -4.40
N ASN A 240 -14.07 22.51 -3.57
CA ASN A 240 -14.65 23.60 -2.79
C ASN A 240 -15.35 24.68 -3.65
N LYS A 241 -14.99 24.83 -4.93
CA LYS A 241 -15.66 25.76 -5.86
C LYS A 241 -17.03 25.29 -6.31
N TYR A 242 -17.24 23.96 -6.33
CA TYR A 242 -18.45 23.32 -6.83
C TYR A 242 -19.30 22.69 -5.72
N LEU A 243 -18.91 22.85 -4.45
CA LEU A 243 -19.71 22.36 -3.34
C LEU A 243 -21.13 22.92 -3.45
N PRO A 244 -22.16 22.05 -3.46
CA PRO A 244 -23.53 22.51 -3.54
C PRO A 244 -23.85 23.44 -2.38
N LYS A 245 -24.63 24.49 -2.65
CA LYS A 245 -24.94 25.56 -1.68
C LYS A 245 -25.70 25.08 -0.44
N LYS A 246 -26.18 23.85 -0.42
CA LYS A 246 -26.74 23.22 0.79
C LYS A 246 -25.61 23.01 1.80
N SER A 247 -25.65 23.76 2.89
CA SER A 247 -24.80 23.51 4.06
C SER A 247 -25.17 22.14 4.63
N GLY A 248 -24.30 21.16 4.48
CA GLY A 248 -24.59 19.79 4.89
C GLY A 248 -23.35 18.97 5.14
N GLU A 249 -23.56 17.81 5.76
CA GLU A 249 -22.58 16.74 5.86
C GLU A 249 -22.48 16.01 4.51
N PHE A 250 -21.33 15.44 4.20
CA PHE A 250 -21.08 14.72 2.94
C PHE A 250 -20.66 13.29 3.19
N ALA A 251 -21.01 12.40 2.28
CA ALA A 251 -20.29 11.16 2.05
C ALA A 251 -19.13 11.42 1.08
N LEU A 252 -17.93 10.98 1.45
CA LEU A 252 -16.75 11.03 0.59
C LEU A 252 -16.43 9.64 0.07
N LEU A 253 -16.38 9.48 -1.24
CA LEU A 253 -15.77 8.33 -1.89
C LEU A 253 -14.33 8.69 -2.28
N PHE A 254 -13.38 8.04 -1.62
CA PHE A 254 -11.95 8.24 -1.85
C PHE A 254 -11.44 7.05 -2.67
N ASN A 255 -11.26 7.26 -3.95
CA ASN A 255 -11.03 6.20 -4.92
C ASN A 255 -9.57 6.14 -5.36
N ASN A 256 -9.05 4.92 -5.45
CA ASN A 256 -7.77 4.62 -6.08
C ASN A 256 -8.00 4.35 -7.57
N LEU A 257 -7.31 5.07 -8.44
CA LEU A 257 -7.45 4.93 -9.90
C LEU A 257 -6.70 3.71 -10.46
N GLY A 258 -5.94 2.98 -9.64
CA GLY A 258 -5.34 1.71 -10.05
C GLY A 258 -4.17 1.27 -9.18
N SER A 259 -3.03 1.97 -9.30
CA SER A 259 -1.74 1.48 -8.80
C SER A 259 -1.20 2.16 -7.54
N VAL A 260 -1.97 3.07 -6.92
CA VAL A 260 -1.55 3.70 -5.66
C VAL A 260 -1.53 2.65 -4.55
N THR A 261 -0.45 2.56 -3.77
CA THR A 261 -0.34 1.53 -2.73
C THR A 261 -1.29 1.81 -1.56
N PRO A 262 -1.69 0.79 -0.76
CA PRO A 262 -2.47 1.03 0.46
C PRO A 262 -1.81 1.98 1.46
N LEU A 263 -0.47 2.00 1.52
CA LEU A 263 0.28 2.94 2.35
C LEU A 263 0.06 4.37 1.86
N GLU A 264 0.22 4.61 0.56
CA GLU A 264 0.01 5.93 -0.05
C GLU A 264 -1.46 6.37 0.04
N MET A 265 -2.42 5.46 -0.16
CA MET A 265 -3.84 5.80 0.01
C MET A 265 -4.16 6.25 1.45
N ASN A 266 -3.60 5.59 2.47
CA ASN A 266 -3.76 6.04 3.86
C ASN A 266 -3.08 7.40 4.10
N LEU A 267 -1.91 7.63 3.48
CA LEU A 267 -1.22 8.92 3.53
C LEU A 267 -2.06 10.03 2.87
N LEU A 268 -2.71 9.74 1.73
CA LEU A 268 -3.59 10.68 1.03
C LEU A 268 -4.85 10.99 1.85
N VAL A 269 -5.44 10.01 2.53
CA VAL A 269 -6.53 10.24 3.50
C VAL A 269 -6.05 11.11 4.66
N HIS A 270 -4.86 10.85 5.20
CA HIS A 270 -4.28 11.72 6.23
C HIS A 270 -4.04 13.15 5.71
N CYS A 271 -3.62 13.32 4.46
CA CYS A 271 -3.47 14.64 3.86
C CYS A 271 -4.83 15.34 3.69
N PHE A 272 -5.87 14.61 3.28
CA PHE A 272 -7.24 15.13 3.18
C PHE A 272 -7.78 15.56 4.54
N ASP A 273 -7.47 14.81 5.60
CA ASP A 273 -7.87 15.11 6.98
C ASP A 273 -7.39 16.49 7.45
N GLN A 274 -6.26 16.97 6.91
CA GLN A 274 -5.69 18.29 7.20
C GLN A 274 -6.33 19.44 6.41
N THR A 275 -7.33 19.17 5.56
CA THR A 275 -8.06 20.18 4.79
C THR A 275 -9.30 20.67 5.53
N ASP A 276 -9.87 21.80 5.10
CA ASP A 276 -11.09 22.36 5.71
C ASP A 276 -12.34 21.51 5.43
N LEU A 277 -12.33 20.76 4.33
CA LEU A 277 -13.41 19.89 3.89
C LEU A 277 -13.59 18.66 4.78
N SER A 278 -12.54 18.18 5.46
CA SER A 278 -12.59 16.97 6.29
C SER A 278 -13.65 17.05 7.40
N SER A 279 -13.84 18.25 7.96
CA SER A 279 -14.82 18.53 9.01
C SER A 279 -16.28 18.38 8.57
N LYS A 280 -16.54 18.37 7.25
CA LYS A 280 -17.88 18.22 6.67
C LYS A 280 -18.16 16.79 6.21
N VAL A 281 -17.18 15.90 6.25
CA VAL A 281 -17.34 14.50 5.83
C VAL A 281 -17.79 13.66 7.01
N LYS A 282 -18.93 12.98 6.85
CA LYS A 282 -19.51 12.08 7.85
C LYS A 282 -19.18 10.61 7.58
N TYR A 283 -19.12 10.24 6.31
CA TYR A 283 -18.81 8.87 5.89
C TYR A 283 -17.69 8.84 4.86
N LEU A 284 -16.84 7.83 4.97
CA LEU A 284 -15.81 7.50 3.99
C LEU A 284 -16.19 6.18 3.29
N ILE A 285 -16.23 6.22 1.96
CA ILE A 285 -16.27 5.05 1.08
C ILE A 285 -14.86 4.85 0.50
N GLY A 286 -14.33 3.63 0.59
CA GLY A 286 -12.93 3.33 0.28
C GLY A 286 -12.04 3.33 1.55
N PRO A 287 -10.76 3.76 1.51
CA PRO A 287 -9.99 4.33 0.40
C PRO A 287 -9.33 3.25 -0.47
N THR A 288 -10.06 2.71 -1.44
CA THR A 288 -9.60 1.56 -2.24
C THR A 288 -9.96 1.74 -3.71
N ALA A 289 -9.59 0.78 -4.54
CA ALA A 289 -9.96 0.74 -5.95
C ALA A 289 -11.47 0.48 -6.07
N MET A 290 -12.21 1.48 -6.55
CA MET A 290 -13.66 1.42 -6.72
C MET A 290 -14.04 1.65 -8.19
N THR A 291 -13.42 2.65 -8.81
CA THR A 291 -13.54 3.01 -10.22
C THR A 291 -12.13 3.29 -10.75
N THR A 292 -11.49 2.28 -11.33
CA THR A 292 -10.09 2.38 -11.76
C THR A 292 -9.96 2.94 -13.17
N SER A 293 -8.72 3.10 -13.61
CA SER A 293 -8.30 3.28 -15.00
C SER A 293 -7.07 2.39 -15.21
N LEU A 294 -7.31 1.08 -15.26
CA LEU A 294 -6.29 0.05 -15.28
C LEU A 294 -5.27 0.24 -14.13
N ASN A 295 -4.03 0.61 -14.47
CA ASN A 295 -2.91 0.80 -13.56
C ASN A 295 -2.56 2.28 -13.36
N MET A 296 -3.47 3.22 -13.66
CA MET A 296 -3.27 4.64 -13.43
C MET A 296 -2.79 4.89 -11.99
N ASN A 297 -1.71 5.66 -11.85
CA ASN A 297 -1.22 6.07 -10.54
C ASN A 297 -1.88 7.41 -10.22
N GLY A 298 -2.96 7.36 -9.45
CA GLY A 298 -3.74 8.53 -9.10
C GLY A 298 -4.89 8.19 -8.17
N PHE A 299 -5.55 9.23 -7.67
CA PHE A 299 -6.73 9.11 -6.84
C PHE A 299 -7.84 10.02 -7.36
N SER A 300 -9.07 9.74 -6.95
CA SER A 300 -10.19 10.67 -7.12
C SER A 300 -10.98 10.84 -5.83
N LEU A 301 -11.56 12.02 -5.68
CA LEU A 301 -12.43 12.39 -4.57
C LEU A 301 -13.82 12.66 -5.13
N SER A 302 -14.82 11.94 -4.65
CA SER A 302 -16.22 12.15 -5.01
C SER A 302 -17.04 12.48 -3.76
N LEU A 303 -17.84 13.54 -3.80
CA LEU A 303 -18.68 13.97 -2.70
C LEU A 303 -20.15 13.85 -3.08
N LEU A 304 -20.95 13.39 -2.11
CA LEU A 304 -22.40 13.44 -2.18
C LEU A 304 -22.95 14.13 -0.92
N PRO A 305 -23.78 15.18 -1.05
CA PRO A 305 -24.49 15.76 0.08
C PRO A 305 -25.39 14.73 0.74
N LEU A 306 -25.44 14.74 2.08
CA LEU A 306 -26.29 13.85 2.83
C LEU A 306 -27.61 14.53 3.21
N ASP A 307 -28.70 13.91 2.79
CA ASP A 307 -30.00 14.00 3.45
C ASP A 307 -30.35 12.64 4.07
N SER A 308 -31.47 12.56 4.79
CA SER A 308 -31.85 11.34 5.52
C SER A 308 -32.07 10.14 4.60
N GLU A 309 -32.67 10.34 3.42
CA GLU A 309 -32.96 9.25 2.47
C GLU A 309 -31.69 8.74 1.81
N THR A 310 -30.81 9.66 1.41
CA THR A 310 -29.50 9.34 0.83
C THR A 310 -28.62 8.64 1.85
N GLU A 311 -28.55 9.15 3.08
CA GLU A 311 -27.76 8.53 4.17
C GLU A 311 -28.22 7.10 4.45
N GLU A 312 -29.53 6.87 4.58
CA GLU A 312 -30.10 5.53 4.74
C GLU A 312 -29.73 4.61 3.57
N ALA A 313 -29.90 5.11 2.33
CA ALA A 313 -29.60 4.33 1.14
C ALA A 313 -28.11 3.95 1.03
N LEU A 314 -27.17 4.82 1.42
CA LEU A 314 -25.73 4.52 1.38
C LEU A 314 -25.32 3.48 2.43
N LEU A 315 -25.98 3.45 3.59
CA LEU A 315 -25.69 2.55 4.71
C LEU A 315 -26.39 1.18 4.60
N GLU A 316 -27.41 1.06 3.75
CA GLU A 316 -28.10 -0.21 3.52
C GLU A 316 -27.13 -1.30 3.06
N THR A 317 -27.27 -2.52 3.58
CA THR A 317 -26.36 -3.62 3.27
C THR A 317 -26.60 -4.12 1.84
N THR A 318 -25.53 -4.51 1.15
CA THR A 318 -25.57 -5.03 -0.22
C THR A 318 -24.83 -6.37 -0.32
N GLU A 319 -25.10 -7.11 -1.39
CA GLU A 319 -24.34 -8.34 -1.72
C GLU A 319 -23.11 -8.04 -2.61
N THR A 320 -22.59 -6.81 -2.52
CA THR A 320 -21.44 -6.31 -3.29
C THR A 320 -20.30 -5.95 -2.32
N PRO A 321 -19.38 -6.89 -2.00
CA PRO A 321 -18.37 -6.70 -0.95
C PRO A 321 -17.38 -5.55 -1.21
N GLU A 322 -17.36 -5.02 -2.42
CA GLU A 322 -16.61 -3.85 -2.86
C GLU A 322 -17.19 -2.55 -2.28
N TRP A 323 -18.49 -2.49 -1.97
CA TRP A 323 -19.10 -1.31 -1.34
C TRP A 323 -18.74 -1.21 0.14
N ARG A 324 -17.68 -0.46 0.44
CA ARG A 324 -17.14 -0.30 1.80
C ARG A 324 -17.33 1.12 2.31
N ILE A 325 -18.41 1.34 3.05
CA ILE A 325 -18.71 2.59 3.73
C ILE A 325 -18.46 2.47 5.24
N ARG A 326 -17.90 3.52 5.86
CA ARG A 326 -17.73 3.63 7.31
C ARG A 326 -17.89 5.07 7.80
N PRO A 327 -18.24 5.29 9.08
CA PRO A 327 -18.10 6.61 9.70
C PRO A 327 -16.68 7.16 9.53
N TYR A 328 -16.60 8.44 9.22
CA TYR A 328 -15.35 9.18 9.16
C TYR A 328 -15.12 9.89 10.50
N SER A 329 -13.94 9.70 11.09
CA SER A 329 -13.59 10.27 12.39
C SER A 329 -12.11 10.60 12.45
N GLN A 330 -11.78 11.57 13.30
CA GLN A 330 -10.41 11.95 13.59
C GLN A 330 -9.64 10.82 14.29
N PRO A 331 -8.34 10.63 14.02
CA PRO A 331 -7.51 9.66 14.74
C PRO A 331 -7.48 9.94 16.25
N THR A 332 -7.60 8.90 17.07
CA THR A 332 -7.43 8.96 18.53
C THR A 332 -6.23 8.15 18.97
N SER A 333 -5.58 8.54 20.06
CA SER A 333 -4.50 7.78 20.68
C SER A 333 -4.81 7.47 22.15
N ILE A 334 -4.18 6.41 22.65
CA ILE A 334 -4.15 6.08 24.08
C ILE A 334 -2.76 6.39 24.63
N GLN A 335 -2.67 6.63 25.94
CA GLN A 335 -1.38 6.86 26.59
C GLN A 335 -0.51 5.59 26.53
N SER A 336 0.76 5.75 26.13
CA SER A 336 1.74 4.67 26.11
C SER A 336 2.06 4.18 27.54
N PRO A 337 2.24 2.87 27.77
CA PRO A 337 2.70 2.36 29.06
C PRO A 337 4.11 2.86 29.38
N GLN A 338 4.43 2.97 30.68
CA GLN A 338 5.78 3.29 31.11
C GLN A 338 6.71 2.08 30.88
N LEU A 339 7.62 2.22 29.93
CA LEU A 339 8.69 1.23 29.71
C LEU A 339 9.81 1.43 30.75
N PRO A 340 10.60 0.37 31.08
CA PRO A 340 11.77 0.51 31.93
C PRO A 340 12.75 1.57 31.41
N GLU A 341 13.64 2.11 32.23
CA GLU A 341 14.67 3.03 31.72
C GLU A 341 15.70 2.29 30.86
N THR A 342 16.18 2.89 29.77
CA THR A 342 17.22 2.28 28.92
C THR A 342 18.55 2.22 29.69
N LEU A 343 18.95 3.36 30.25
CA LEU A 343 20.15 3.54 31.04
C LEU A 343 19.80 3.31 32.51
N GLN A 344 20.11 2.12 33.03
CA GLN A 344 19.76 1.74 34.40
C GLN A 344 20.86 2.03 35.42
N PHE A 345 22.06 2.39 34.94
CA PHE A 345 23.25 2.58 35.76
C PHE A 345 23.73 4.02 35.64
N GLU A 346 24.36 4.53 36.71
CA GLU A 346 24.90 5.88 36.73
C GLU A 346 26.11 6.00 35.81
N ALA A 347 26.24 7.16 35.16
CA ALA A 347 27.41 7.46 34.34
C ALA A 347 28.69 7.44 35.18
N SER A 348 29.74 6.86 34.64
CA SER A 348 31.06 6.80 35.30
C SER A 348 32.16 6.86 34.25
N ASN A 349 33.38 7.21 34.67
CA ASN A 349 34.48 7.46 33.74
C ASN A 349 35.63 6.45 33.92
N ASP A 350 36.10 5.93 32.80
CA ASP A 350 37.36 5.21 32.64
C ASP A 350 37.88 5.55 31.24
N ASP A 351 39.02 6.24 31.14
CA ASP A 351 39.46 6.85 29.88
C ASP A 351 39.78 5.79 28.81
N GLN A 352 40.30 4.64 29.23
CA GLN A 352 40.64 3.55 28.34
C GLN A 352 39.38 2.89 27.76
N THR A 353 38.42 2.52 28.63
CA THR A 353 37.14 1.91 28.21
C THR A 353 36.31 2.89 27.37
N LYS A 354 36.30 4.17 27.74
CA LYS A 354 35.65 5.23 26.97
C LYS A 354 36.25 5.33 25.56
N ARG A 355 37.59 5.32 25.45
CA ARG A 355 38.28 5.35 24.16
C ARG A 355 37.91 4.14 23.29
N VAL A 356 37.86 2.94 23.86
CA VAL A 356 37.44 1.71 23.13
C VAL A 356 36.05 1.87 22.52
N VAL A 357 35.05 2.28 23.32
CA VAL A 357 33.68 2.44 22.82
C VAL A 357 33.59 3.53 21.75
N GLN A 358 34.31 4.64 21.93
CA GLN A 358 34.32 5.75 20.97
C GLN A 358 34.99 5.39 19.64
N GLU A 359 36.06 4.61 19.65
CA GLU A 359 36.75 4.16 18.43
C GLU A 359 35.90 3.15 17.66
N ILE A 360 35.21 2.24 18.35
CA ILE A 360 34.24 1.32 17.73
C ILE A 360 33.10 2.15 17.11
N ALA A 361 32.47 3.04 17.89
CA ALA A 361 31.38 3.87 17.40
C ALA A 361 31.77 4.72 16.19
N SER A 362 32.99 5.25 16.17
CA SER A 362 33.51 6.04 15.05
C SER A 362 33.76 5.17 13.80
N LEU A 363 34.34 3.98 13.98
CA LEU A 363 34.51 3.03 12.89
C LEU A 363 33.18 2.65 12.24
N LEU A 364 32.17 2.29 13.04
CA LEU A 364 30.85 1.88 12.54
C LEU A 364 30.20 2.95 11.65
N ILE A 365 30.43 4.23 11.98
CA ILE A 365 29.96 5.38 11.19
C ILE A 365 30.78 5.54 9.91
N GLU A 366 32.11 5.41 10.01
CA GLU A 366 33.03 5.63 8.90
C GLU A 366 32.81 4.64 7.76
N ILE A 367 32.54 3.37 8.07
CA ILE A 367 32.43 2.29 7.09
C ILE A 367 31.00 2.03 6.60
N GLU A 368 30.04 2.93 6.90
CA GLU A 368 28.62 2.77 6.54
C GLU A 368 28.42 2.41 5.06
N GLY A 369 28.95 3.24 4.16
CA GLY A 369 28.79 3.04 2.72
C GLY A 369 29.42 1.73 2.23
N GLU A 370 30.65 1.43 2.68
CA GLU A 370 31.36 0.20 2.31
C GLU A 370 30.57 -1.06 2.69
N MET A 371 29.89 -1.01 3.84
CA MET A 371 29.14 -2.15 4.37
C MET A 371 27.76 -2.31 3.71
N ASN A 372 27.09 -1.20 3.37
CA ASN A 372 25.88 -1.26 2.55
C ASN A 372 26.19 -1.81 1.15
N ASP A 373 27.29 -1.37 0.53
CA ASP A 373 27.73 -1.87 -0.80
C ASP A 373 28.08 -3.36 -0.76
N LEU A 374 28.59 -3.86 0.36
CA LEU A 374 28.86 -5.28 0.57
C LEU A 374 27.56 -6.07 0.75
N ASP A 375 26.67 -5.57 1.60
CA ASP A 375 25.40 -6.21 1.92
C ASP A 375 24.41 -6.20 0.74
N GLU A 376 24.42 -5.17 -0.12
CA GLU A 376 23.56 -5.15 -1.32
C GLU A 376 23.82 -6.33 -2.26
N LYS A 377 25.04 -6.90 -2.23
CA LYS A 377 25.40 -8.06 -3.05
C LYS A 377 24.79 -9.37 -2.54
N VAL A 378 24.55 -9.48 -1.24
CA VAL A 378 24.19 -10.74 -0.55
C VAL A 378 23.03 -10.61 0.44
N GLY A 379 22.35 -9.47 0.43
CA GLY A 379 21.37 -9.01 1.41
C GLY A 379 20.51 -7.91 0.81
N ASP A 380 20.12 -6.91 1.60
CA ASP A 380 19.29 -5.77 1.20
C ASP A 380 19.98 -4.41 1.24
N GLY A 381 21.28 -4.39 1.55
CA GLY A 381 22.11 -3.19 1.45
C GLY A 381 21.89 -2.21 2.58
N ASP A 382 21.49 -2.69 3.77
CA ASP A 382 21.20 -1.85 4.93
C ASP A 382 22.06 -2.15 6.17
N ALA A 383 22.94 -3.16 6.10
CA ALA A 383 23.79 -3.55 7.22
C ALA A 383 24.65 -2.39 7.73
N GLY A 384 25.29 -1.65 6.84
CA GLY A 384 26.12 -0.48 7.16
C GLY A 384 25.32 0.61 7.86
N SER A 385 24.14 0.97 7.33
CA SER A 385 23.27 1.98 7.95
C SER A 385 22.76 1.53 9.32
N THR A 386 22.51 0.23 9.50
CA THR A 386 22.13 -0.35 10.80
C THR A 386 23.25 -0.19 11.84
N PHE A 387 24.49 -0.53 11.48
CA PHE A 387 25.64 -0.42 12.39
C PHE A 387 26.05 1.05 12.63
N SER A 388 26.04 1.89 11.60
CA SER A 388 26.30 3.34 11.70
C SER A 388 25.30 4.01 12.63
N GLY A 389 24.02 3.65 12.53
CA GLY A 389 22.98 4.09 13.46
C GLY A 389 23.33 3.78 14.90
N ALA A 390 23.77 2.55 15.21
CA ALA A 390 24.24 2.17 16.54
C ALA A 390 25.47 2.99 16.98
N GLY A 391 26.45 3.20 16.07
CA GLY A 391 27.62 4.04 16.33
C GLY A 391 27.26 5.48 16.71
N GLN A 392 26.37 6.13 15.96
CA GLN A 392 25.89 7.47 16.30
C GLN A 392 25.16 7.51 17.65
N ARG A 393 24.41 6.47 18.01
CA ARG A 393 23.79 6.39 19.33
C ARG A 393 24.81 6.36 20.44
N PHE A 394 25.81 5.47 20.38
CA PHE A 394 26.84 5.40 21.42
C PHE A 394 27.70 6.67 21.49
N LYS A 395 27.94 7.34 20.37
CA LYS A 395 28.58 8.67 20.35
C LYS A 395 27.74 9.71 21.10
N ASN A 396 26.43 9.74 20.88
CA ASN A 396 25.51 10.67 21.56
C ASN A 396 25.31 10.36 23.04
N LEU A 397 25.40 9.07 23.41
CA LEU A 397 25.29 8.61 24.80
C LEU A 397 26.61 8.64 25.57
N SER A 398 27.72 9.06 24.93
CA SER A 398 29.07 8.94 25.49
C SER A 398 29.19 9.39 26.94
N GLU A 399 28.63 10.54 27.31
CA GLU A 399 28.76 11.07 28.68
C GLU A 399 27.79 10.44 29.70
N LYS A 400 26.97 9.47 29.28
CA LYS A 400 25.95 8.82 30.12
C LYS A 400 26.26 7.35 30.40
N LEU A 401 27.33 6.80 29.83
CA LEU A 401 27.65 5.38 29.97
C LEU A 401 28.46 5.10 31.24
N PRO A 402 28.29 3.92 31.87
CA PRO A 402 28.99 3.55 33.09
C PRO A 402 30.39 2.96 32.78
N TYR A 403 31.33 3.77 32.24
CA TYR A 403 32.62 3.25 31.77
C TYR A 403 33.51 2.62 32.84
N ALA A 404 33.37 3.02 34.11
CA ALA A 404 34.16 2.46 35.21
C ALA A 404 33.72 1.03 35.60
N SER A 405 32.63 0.52 35.01
CA SER A 405 32.03 -0.77 35.35
C SER A 405 31.74 -1.57 34.08
N PRO A 406 32.70 -2.36 33.59
CA PRO A 406 32.51 -3.23 32.42
C PRO A 406 31.22 -4.09 32.43
N PRO A 407 30.82 -4.77 33.53
CA PRO A 407 29.56 -5.53 33.54
C PRO A 407 28.31 -4.66 33.31
N GLU A 408 28.27 -3.47 33.91
CA GLU A 408 27.16 -2.52 33.75
C GLU A 408 27.18 -1.87 32.37
N LEU A 409 28.37 -1.60 31.82
CA LEU A 409 28.55 -1.08 30.46
C LEU A 409 28.05 -2.07 29.42
N LEU A 410 28.43 -3.35 29.48
CA LEU A 410 27.96 -4.36 28.54
C LEU A 410 26.43 -4.56 28.65
N THR A 411 25.89 -4.58 29.87
CA THR A 411 24.43 -4.61 30.07
C THR A 411 23.75 -3.38 29.46
N THR A 412 24.35 -2.19 29.61
CA THR A 412 23.84 -0.94 29.04
C THR A 412 23.89 -0.97 27.52
N ILE A 413 24.99 -1.42 26.92
CA ILE A 413 25.14 -1.59 25.47
C ILE A 413 24.04 -2.51 24.94
N GLY A 414 23.83 -3.66 25.59
CA GLY A 414 22.79 -4.60 25.20
C GLY A 414 21.39 -3.98 25.23
N ARG A 415 21.07 -3.19 26.26
CA ARG A 415 19.78 -2.49 26.36
C ARG A 415 19.60 -1.39 25.32
N VAL A 416 20.65 -0.61 25.04
CA VAL A 416 20.63 0.44 24.00
C VAL A 416 20.37 -0.19 22.63
N LEU A 417 21.11 -1.25 22.28
CA LEU A 417 20.92 -1.97 21.02
C LEU A 417 19.51 -2.55 20.88
N SER A 418 18.93 -3.11 21.96
CA SER A 418 17.55 -3.66 21.91
C SER A 418 16.46 -2.63 21.58
N ARG A 419 16.70 -1.36 21.92
CA ARG A 419 15.70 -0.30 21.79
C ARG A 419 15.85 0.49 20.51
N GLU A 420 17.09 0.69 20.08
CA GLU A 420 17.41 1.71 19.09
C GLU A 420 18.05 1.12 17.83
N SER A 421 18.47 -0.15 17.85
CA SER A 421 18.89 -0.89 16.67
C SER A 421 17.75 -1.83 16.25
N GLY A 422 17.01 -1.44 15.21
CA GLY A 422 16.02 -2.32 14.60
C GLY A 422 16.65 -3.55 13.94
N GLY A 423 15.82 -4.49 13.49
CA GLY A 423 16.28 -5.70 12.80
C GLY A 423 16.84 -6.80 13.71
N SER A 424 17.23 -7.92 13.11
CA SER A 424 17.74 -9.10 13.82
C SER A 424 19.07 -8.82 14.54
N SER A 425 19.97 -8.06 13.92
CA SER A 425 21.29 -7.73 14.46
C SER A 425 21.22 -7.00 15.81
N GLY A 426 20.30 -6.03 15.97
CA GLY A 426 20.11 -5.30 17.23
C GLY A 426 19.69 -6.22 18.38
N VAL A 427 18.80 -7.17 18.12
CA VAL A 427 18.33 -8.17 19.10
C VAL A 427 19.44 -9.16 19.44
N LEU A 428 20.14 -9.70 18.44
CA LEU A 428 21.20 -10.68 18.64
C LEU A 428 22.38 -10.11 19.44
N LEU A 429 22.84 -8.91 19.09
CA LEU A 429 23.88 -8.21 19.85
C LEU A 429 23.39 -7.82 21.25
N SER A 430 22.12 -7.46 21.40
CA SER A 430 21.53 -7.20 22.71
C SER A 430 21.63 -8.42 23.63
N LEU A 431 21.28 -9.59 23.13
CA LEU A 431 21.38 -10.86 23.86
C LEU A 431 22.82 -11.16 24.26
N LEU A 432 23.76 -10.99 23.32
CA LEU A 432 25.19 -11.16 23.55
C LEU A 432 25.66 -10.25 24.70
N PHE A 433 25.54 -8.94 24.54
CA PHE A 433 26.11 -7.99 25.49
C PHE A 433 25.41 -8.02 26.86
N THR A 434 24.09 -8.22 26.90
CA THR A 434 23.35 -8.36 28.18
C THR A 434 23.82 -9.59 28.95
N LYS A 435 23.98 -10.74 28.27
CA LYS A 435 24.48 -11.96 28.91
C LYS A 435 25.95 -11.82 29.32
N SER A 436 26.80 -11.22 28.49
CA SER A 436 28.20 -10.94 28.84
C SER A 436 28.31 -10.07 30.09
N GLY A 437 27.52 -8.99 30.17
CA GLY A 437 27.48 -8.13 31.36
C GLY A 437 27.09 -8.88 32.64
N SER A 438 26.08 -9.77 32.55
CA SER A 438 25.67 -10.63 33.66
C SER A 438 26.78 -11.60 34.09
N GLN A 439 27.51 -12.20 33.15
CA GLN A 439 28.59 -13.15 33.47
C GLN A 439 29.81 -12.46 34.07
N MET A 440 30.16 -11.26 33.60
CA MET A 440 31.23 -10.47 34.24
C MET A 440 30.86 -10.09 35.67
N LYS A 441 29.58 -9.80 35.94
CA LYS A 441 29.10 -9.55 37.31
C LYS A 441 29.22 -10.78 38.23
N GLU A 442 29.18 -11.98 37.66
CA GLU A 442 29.39 -13.27 38.35
C GLU A 442 30.88 -13.66 38.47
N GLY A 443 31.80 -12.84 37.94
CA GLY A 443 33.25 -13.00 38.09
C GLY A 443 33.98 -13.56 36.87
N ALA A 444 33.29 -13.77 35.74
CA ALA A 444 33.94 -14.16 34.48
C ALA A 444 34.82 -13.03 33.93
N ASN A 445 35.95 -13.37 33.30
CA ASN A 445 36.73 -12.38 32.56
C ASN A 445 36.00 -11.98 31.25
N LEU A 446 36.48 -10.92 30.57
CA LEU A 446 35.81 -10.39 29.36
C LEU A 446 35.66 -11.45 28.25
N GLY A 447 36.70 -12.24 27.98
CA GLY A 447 36.66 -13.27 26.93
C GLY A 447 35.66 -14.38 27.26
N GLU A 448 35.69 -14.89 28.50
CA GLU A 448 34.72 -15.89 28.99
C GLU A 448 33.28 -15.36 28.93
N ALA A 449 33.07 -14.12 29.34
CA ALA A 449 31.77 -13.48 29.32
C ALA A 449 31.24 -13.30 27.89
N LEU A 450 32.09 -12.87 26.96
CA LEU A 450 31.76 -12.74 25.54
C LEU A 450 31.42 -14.09 24.90
N LYS A 451 32.13 -15.18 25.24
CA LYS A 451 31.76 -16.54 24.80
C LYS A 451 30.37 -16.94 25.28
N GLN A 452 30.07 -16.73 26.56
CA GLN A 452 28.74 -17.03 27.11
C GLN A 452 27.63 -16.14 26.51
N GLY A 453 27.97 -14.90 26.17
CA GLY A 453 27.10 -14.01 25.40
C GLY A 453 26.84 -14.53 23.99
N LEU A 454 27.88 -15.00 23.31
CA LEU A 454 27.79 -15.59 21.99
C LEU A 454 26.95 -16.87 22.01
N ASP A 455 27.14 -17.76 22.98
CA ASP A 455 26.30 -18.97 23.15
C ASP A 455 24.82 -18.59 23.31
N ARG A 456 24.54 -17.52 24.07
CA ARG A 456 23.17 -17.00 24.19
C ARG A 456 22.63 -16.47 22.87
N MET A 457 23.44 -15.72 22.11
CA MET A 457 23.08 -15.25 20.79
C MET A 457 22.79 -16.41 19.83
N LYS A 458 23.66 -17.42 19.78
CA LYS A 458 23.51 -18.65 18.97
C LYS A 458 22.23 -19.41 19.32
N SER A 459 21.94 -19.58 20.61
CA SER A 459 20.72 -20.28 21.06
C SER A 459 19.40 -19.62 20.61
N PHE A 460 19.41 -18.31 20.33
CA PHE A 460 18.25 -17.58 19.81
C PHE A 460 18.29 -17.40 18.29
N GLY A 461 19.47 -17.17 17.73
CA GLY A 461 19.66 -16.95 16.29
C GLY A 461 19.67 -18.24 15.47
N GLY A 462 19.98 -19.39 16.08
CA GLY A 462 20.03 -20.70 15.43
C GLY A 462 21.24 -20.94 14.53
N ALA A 463 22.12 -19.94 14.38
CA ALA A 463 23.33 -20.03 13.57
C ALA A 463 24.53 -20.51 14.39
N GLU A 464 25.42 -21.23 13.72
CA GLU A 464 26.68 -21.76 14.22
C GLU A 464 27.87 -21.20 13.43
N GLN A 465 29.09 -21.47 13.88
CA GLN A 465 30.27 -21.22 13.05
C GLN A 465 30.21 -22.13 11.81
N GLY A 466 30.42 -21.54 10.64
CA GLY A 466 30.24 -22.16 9.34
C GLY A 466 28.93 -21.78 8.65
N ASP A 467 28.05 -21.03 9.30
CA ASP A 467 26.76 -20.62 8.73
C ASP A 467 26.78 -19.27 8.00
N ARG A 468 27.95 -18.67 7.79
CA ARG A 468 28.13 -17.42 7.03
C ARG A 468 27.41 -16.23 7.69
N THR A 469 27.79 -15.95 8.93
CA THR A 469 27.28 -14.84 9.76
C THR A 469 28.39 -14.19 10.56
N MET A 470 28.07 -13.14 11.32
CA MET A 470 29.01 -12.53 12.27
C MET A 470 29.62 -13.50 13.30
N ILE A 471 28.99 -14.65 13.55
CA ILE A 471 29.51 -15.71 14.44
C ILE A 471 30.85 -16.24 13.93
N ASP A 472 31.03 -16.33 12.60
CA ASP A 472 32.26 -16.84 11.98
C ASP A 472 33.49 -16.04 12.38
N ALA A 473 33.34 -14.74 12.61
CA ALA A 473 34.39 -13.87 13.11
C ALA A 473 34.38 -13.72 14.64
N MET A 474 33.21 -13.67 15.28
CA MET A 474 33.09 -13.49 16.73
C MET A 474 33.63 -14.68 17.53
N GLU A 475 33.23 -15.89 17.15
CA GLU A 475 33.59 -17.11 17.89
C GLU A 475 35.11 -17.26 18.02
N PRO A 476 35.91 -17.30 16.93
CA PRO A 476 37.36 -17.47 17.05
C PRO A 476 38.05 -16.31 17.78
N ALA A 477 37.52 -15.08 17.68
CA ALA A 477 38.06 -13.92 18.37
C ALA A 477 37.82 -13.99 19.89
N PHE A 478 36.61 -14.34 20.32
CA PHE A 478 36.27 -14.49 21.73
C PHE A 478 36.98 -15.69 22.35
N GLU A 479 37.21 -16.75 21.60
CA GLU A 479 38.06 -17.87 22.05
C GLU A 479 39.51 -17.47 22.29
N ALA A 480 40.08 -16.64 21.42
CA ALA A 480 41.42 -16.09 21.62
C ALA A 480 41.49 -15.25 22.92
N LEU A 481 40.51 -14.36 23.13
CA LEU A 481 40.43 -13.55 24.34
C LEU A 481 40.25 -14.39 25.62
N ALA A 482 39.36 -15.39 25.59
CA ALA A 482 39.14 -16.28 26.73
C ALA A 482 40.39 -17.09 27.10
N ALA A 483 41.24 -17.40 26.10
CA ALA A 483 42.52 -18.05 26.31
C ALA A 483 43.65 -17.10 26.77
N GLY A 484 43.36 -15.81 26.99
CA GLY A 484 44.34 -14.82 27.44
C GLY A 484 45.30 -14.34 26.35
N LYS A 485 44.95 -14.50 25.07
CA LYS A 485 45.73 -13.99 23.94
C LYS A 485 45.59 -12.48 23.79
N SER A 486 46.51 -11.89 23.03
CA SER A 486 46.50 -10.45 22.73
C SER A 486 45.32 -10.04 21.83
N LEU A 487 44.97 -8.75 21.84
CA LEU A 487 43.98 -8.19 20.91
C LEU A 487 44.38 -8.36 19.44
N GLN A 488 45.69 -8.32 19.16
CA GLN A 488 46.23 -8.58 17.82
C GLN A 488 45.90 -10.01 17.36
N GLU A 489 46.13 -11.00 18.20
CA GLU A 489 45.79 -12.40 17.89
C GLU A 489 44.28 -12.62 17.76
N ALA A 490 43.46 -11.93 18.56
CA ALA A 490 42.01 -11.96 18.42
C ALA A 490 41.53 -11.34 17.09
N ALA A 491 42.16 -10.25 16.65
CA ALA A 491 41.87 -9.61 15.37
C ALA A 491 42.25 -10.50 14.18
N GLU A 492 43.41 -11.16 14.23
CA GLU A 492 43.81 -12.14 13.22
C GLU A 492 42.84 -13.32 13.15
N ALA A 493 42.34 -13.77 14.29
CA ALA A 493 41.33 -14.83 14.37
C ALA A 493 39.99 -14.39 13.78
N ALA A 494 39.52 -13.17 14.10
CA ALA A 494 38.30 -12.58 13.55
C ALA A 494 38.37 -12.43 12.02
N ARG A 495 39.47 -11.86 11.52
CA ARG A 495 39.74 -11.67 10.09
C ARG A 495 39.73 -12.99 9.34
N LYS A 496 40.42 -14.02 9.88
CA LYS A 496 40.41 -15.36 9.28
C LYS A 496 39.00 -15.93 9.19
N GLY A 497 38.20 -15.76 10.25
CA GLY A 497 36.78 -16.16 10.26
C GLY A 497 35.96 -15.45 9.19
N ALA A 498 36.08 -14.12 9.10
CA ALA A 498 35.42 -13.32 8.07
C ALA A 498 35.83 -13.74 6.65
N ASP A 499 37.11 -13.98 6.39
CA ASP A 499 37.57 -14.41 5.07
C ASP A 499 37.06 -15.80 4.67
N GLN A 500 36.91 -16.71 5.64
CA GLN A 500 36.35 -18.04 5.38
C GLN A 500 34.90 -17.99 4.88
N THR A 501 34.13 -16.96 5.25
CA THR A 501 32.74 -16.80 4.79
C THR A 501 32.60 -16.64 3.27
N ARG A 502 33.67 -16.26 2.57
CA ARG A 502 33.72 -16.17 1.09
C ARG A 502 33.57 -17.51 0.40
N GLU A 503 33.98 -18.58 1.07
CA GLU A 503 33.96 -19.95 0.56
C GLU A 503 32.68 -20.71 0.95
N ILE A 504 31.90 -20.17 1.89
CA ILE A 504 30.63 -20.75 2.33
C ILE A 504 29.56 -20.38 1.30
N THR A 505 29.12 -21.37 0.53
CA THR A 505 28.17 -21.21 -0.58
C THR A 505 26.83 -21.89 -0.32
N GLU A 506 26.74 -22.67 0.75
CA GLU A 506 25.52 -23.30 1.25
C GLU A 506 25.42 -23.02 2.75
N THR A 507 24.29 -22.47 3.19
CA THR A 507 24.01 -22.19 4.61
C THR A 507 22.51 -22.26 4.85
N SER A 508 22.11 -22.57 6.08
CA SER A 508 20.72 -22.52 6.53
C SER A 508 20.37 -21.25 7.31
N ALA A 509 21.35 -20.37 7.54
CA ALA A 509 21.20 -19.17 8.34
C ALA A 509 21.13 -17.88 7.51
N GLY A 510 20.43 -16.90 8.07
CA GLY A 510 20.37 -15.54 7.54
C GLY A 510 19.83 -15.44 6.12
N ARG A 511 20.08 -14.30 5.48
CA ARG A 511 19.62 -14.04 4.11
C ARG A 511 20.35 -14.86 3.06
N SER A 512 21.59 -15.24 3.37
CA SER A 512 22.41 -16.12 2.55
C SER A 512 21.74 -17.47 2.24
N SER A 513 20.85 -17.96 3.11
CA SER A 513 20.23 -19.29 2.97
C SER A 513 19.31 -19.48 1.75
N TYR A 514 18.85 -18.39 1.13
CA TYR A 514 17.98 -18.42 -0.05
C TYR A 514 18.61 -17.75 -1.29
N LEU A 515 19.92 -17.51 -1.26
CA LEU A 515 20.68 -17.02 -2.41
C LEU A 515 21.38 -18.17 -3.13
N SER A 516 21.61 -18.02 -4.44
CA SER A 516 22.34 -19.00 -5.23
C SER A 516 23.85 -18.94 -4.96
N GLU A 517 24.57 -20.05 -5.16
CA GLU A 517 26.03 -20.11 -5.06
C GLU A 517 26.73 -18.95 -5.80
N SER A 518 26.25 -18.64 -7.00
CA SER A 518 26.79 -17.55 -7.84
C SER A 518 26.77 -16.18 -7.17
N ASN A 519 25.82 -15.95 -6.27
CA ASN A 519 25.66 -14.68 -5.56
C ASN A 519 26.51 -14.62 -4.29
N LEU A 520 26.91 -15.78 -3.74
CA LEU A 520 27.65 -15.84 -2.48
C LEU A 520 29.16 -15.95 -2.67
N LYS A 521 29.58 -16.70 -3.68
CA LYS A 521 30.98 -17.09 -3.86
C LYS A 521 31.92 -15.89 -3.98
N GLY A 522 32.96 -15.88 -3.14
CA GLY A 522 34.01 -14.86 -3.16
C GLY A 522 33.63 -13.54 -2.46
N ILE A 523 32.42 -13.43 -1.94
CA ILE A 523 31.92 -12.26 -1.21
C ILE A 523 31.88 -12.61 0.29
N PRO A 524 32.54 -11.84 1.17
CA PRO A 524 32.46 -12.10 2.60
C PRO A 524 31.09 -11.73 3.16
N ASP A 525 30.70 -12.36 4.26
CA ASP A 525 29.50 -11.98 5.02
C ASP A 525 29.66 -10.56 5.60
N PRO A 526 28.69 -9.64 5.41
CA PRO A 526 28.77 -8.29 5.94
C PRO A 526 28.90 -8.25 7.47
N GLY A 527 28.24 -9.16 8.18
CA GLY A 527 28.32 -9.25 9.64
C GLY A 527 29.70 -9.69 10.12
N ALA A 528 30.27 -10.71 9.50
CA ALA A 528 31.62 -11.20 9.81
C ALA A 528 32.68 -10.16 9.46
N GLU A 529 32.56 -9.50 8.31
CA GLU A 529 33.45 -8.41 7.89
C GLU A 529 33.43 -7.26 8.90
N MET A 530 32.23 -6.84 9.34
CA MET A 530 32.06 -5.81 10.36
C MET A 530 32.80 -6.15 11.66
N VAL A 531 32.65 -7.40 12.15
CA VAL A 531 33.32 -7.85 13.37
C VAL A 531 34.84 -7.86 13.20
N ALA A 532 35.35 -8.35 12.08
CA ALA A 532 36.78 -8.35 11.80
C ALA A 532 37.35 -6.92 11.82
N ARG A 533 36.69 -5.96 11.15
CA ARG A 533 37.10 -4.55 11.13
C ARG A 533 37.11 -3.92 12.53
N VAL A 534 36.13 -4.28 13.38
CA VAL A 534 36.10 -3.83 14.79
C VAL A 534 37.32 -4.34 15.54
N PHE A 535 37.66 -5.63 15.46
CA PHE A 535 38.83 -6.15 16.16
C PHE A 535 40.15 -5.59 15.62
N GLU A 536 40.28 -5.41 14.30
CA GLU A 536 41.46 -4.79 13.67
C GLU A 536 41.67 -3.36 14.16
N LYS A 537 40.58 -2.59 14.27
CA LYS A 537 40.61 -1.22 14.82
C LYS A 537 41.09 -1.23 16.28
N LEU A 538 40.61 -2.17 17.09
CA LEU A 538 41.01 -2.30 18.49
C LEU A 538 42.45 -2.77 18.67
N ALA A 539 42.94 -3.68 17.84
CA ALA A 539 44.33 -4.14 17.87
C ALA A 539 45.34 -3.02 17.53
N GLY A 540 44.91 -2.02 16.76
CA GLY A 540 45.69 -0.81 16.47
C GLY A 540 45.73 0.22 17.60
N LEU A 541 45.01 0.00 18.71
CA LEU A 541 45.03 0.87 19.88
C LEU A 541 46.08 0.41 20.88
N ASP A 542 46.79 1.37 21.48
CA ASP A 542 47.64 1.13 22.65
C ASP A 542 46.74 1.11 23.90
N LEU A 543 46.32 -0.10 24.30
CA LEU A 543 45.36 -0.40 25.37
C LEU A 543 46.06 -1.14 26.52
#